data_AF-A0A934FWB1-F1
#
_entry.id   AF-A0A934FWB1-F1
#
_cell.length_a   1.000
_cell.length_b   1.000
_cell.length_c   1.000
_cell.angle_alpha   90.00
_cell.angle_beta   90.00
_cell.angle_gamma   90.00
#
_symmetry.space_group_name_H-M   'P 1'
#
loop_
_entity.id
_entity.type
_entity.pdbx_description
1 polymer ?
#
loop_
_entity_poly.entity_id
_entity_poly.type
_entity_poly.pdbx_seq_one_letter_code
_entity_poly.pdbx_strand_id
1 'polypeptide(L)'
;MSGLDQRLFVAFERHDADGIRAALDAGLDPRAPIRGKTPIEWLLEMYTRSDRFPACVRAMLERGASLPDPTLEPVLLDDPDALRRAVDVDPSRLTRRVSLAAAFTPLDGATLLHVAAEYGHVAAARALLDLGADPDARAGFDADGLGGQTPIFHVVNSHANRSLPVLRLLLDAGARADLRIDGLVWGRGCDWETTLFDLTPLSYAQCGLMRQMHRDERDVDAVVRLLLEVQRRSVPPMANLPNRYLEPRG
;
A
#
# COMPACT_ATOMS: atom_id res chain seq x y z
N MET A 1 11.12 -8.90 25.14
CA MET A 1 10.58 -7.63 24.60
C MET A 1 10.45 -6.69 25.78
N SER A 2 11.09 -5.53 25.72
CA SER A 2 11.11 -4.56 26.82
C SER A 2 9.73 -3.89 26.97
N GLY A 3 9.49 -3.24 28.11
CA GLY A 3 8.27 -2.44 28.29
C GLY A 3 8.21 -1.23 27.36
N LEU A 4 9.36 -0.71 26.91
CA LEU A 4 9.44 0.35 25.90
C LEU A 4 9.05 -0.18 24.51
N ASP A 5 9.54 -1.38 24.14
CA ASP A 5 9.19 -2.02 22.87
C ASP A 5 7.67 -2.23 22.78
N GLN A 6 7.04 -2.70 23.86
CA GLN A 6 5.59 -2.90 23.89
C GLN A 6 4.82 -1.58 23.70
N ARG A 7 5.26 -0.50 24.37
CA ARG A 7 4.64 0.83 24.17
C ARG A 7 4.79 1.32 22.74
N LEU A 8 5.97 1.12 22.14
CA LEU A 8 6.23 1.50 20.76
C LEU A 8 5.32 0.74 19.79
N PHE A 9 5.18 -0.58 19.95
CA PHE A 9 4.31 -1.38 19.10
C PHE A 9 2.83 -0.98 19.22
N VAL A 10 2.34 -0.68 20.41
CA VAL A 10 0.98 -0.14 20.61
C VAL A 10 0.82 1.21 19.90
N ALA A 11 1.85 2.06 19.95
CA ALA A 11 1.83 3.34 19.24
C ALA A 11 1.84 3.15 17.71
N PHE A 12 2.57 2.18 17.19
CA PHE A 12 2.55 1.81 15.76
C PHE A 12 1.18 1.30 15.32
N GLU A 13 0.58 0.35 16.03
CA GLU A 13 -0.75 -0.20 15.70
C GLU A 13 -1.81 0.91 15.62
N ARG A 14 -1.67 1.92 16.47
CA ARG A 14 -2.59 3.05 16.57
C ARG A 14 -2.19 4.24 15.71
N HIS A 15 -1.06 4.20 14.99
CA HIS A 15 -0.42 5.37 14.35
C HIS A 15 -0.42 6.63 15.24
N ASP A 16 0.03 6.45 16.48
CA ASP A 16 0.17 7.49 17.50
C ASP A 16 1.59 8.06 17.47
N ALA A 17 1.77 9.15 16.72
CA ALA A 17 3.06 9.82 16.62
C ALA A 17 3.57 10.31 17.98
N ASP A 18 2.71 10.77 18.89
CA ASP A 18 3.14 11.26 20.21
C ASP A 18 3.58 10.12 21.11
N GLY A 19 2.88 8.97 21.06
CA GLY A 19 3.31 7.75 21.72
C GLY A 19 4.66 7.24 21.23
N ILE A 20 4.92 7.31 19.92
CA ILE A 20 6.23 6.99 19.32
C ILE A 20 7.32 7.91 19.87
N ARG A 21 7.07 9.22 19.84
CA ARG A 21 8.00 10.24 20.37
C ARG A 21 8.33 9.96 21.83
N ALA A 22 7.31 9.73 22.67
CA ALA A 22 7.48 9.46 24.08
C ALA A 22 8.29 8.18 24.36
N ALA A 23 8.11 7.12 23.57
CA ALA A 23 8.88 5.89 23.72
C ALA A 23 10.37 6.09 23.40
N LEU A 24 10.67 6.84 22.33
CA LEU A 24 12.03 7.17 21.92
C LEU A 24 12.71 8.14 22.89
N ASP A 25 11.98 9.17 23.34
CA ASP A 25 12.48 10.16 24.31
C ASP A 25 12.75 9.53 25.69
N ALA A 26 12.09 8.41 26.00
CA ALA A 26 12.36 7.59 27.19
C ALA A 26 13.57 6.64 27.04
N GLY A 27 14.35 6.77 25.97
CA GLY A 27 15.62 6.07 25.76
C GLY A 27 15.55 4.81 24.90
N LEU A 28 14.46 4.57 24.17
CA LEU A 28 14.44 3.53 23.14
C LEU A 28 15.34 3.94 21.99
N ASP A 29 16.33 3.10 21.64
CA ASP A 29 17.21 3.35 20.49
C ASP A 29 16.46 3.04 19.18
N PRO A 30 16.22 4.04 18.30
CA PRO A 30 15.48 3.86 17.05
C PRO A 30 16.21 3.01 16.01
N ARG A 31 17.49 2.69 16.22
CA ARG A 31 18.31 1.85 15.33
C ARG A 31 18.59 0.46 15.88
N ALA A 32 18.38 0.23 17.17
CA ALA A 32 18.62 -1.07 17.78
C ALA A 32 17.57 -2.09 17.29
N PRO A 33 17.98 -3.23 16.70
CA PRO A 33 17.03 -4.21 16.20
C PRO A 33 16.14 -4.81 17.29
N ILE A 34 14.84 -4.87 17.02
CA ILE A 34 13.84 -5.60 17.79
C ILE A 34 13.49 -6.85 16.97
N ARG A 35 13.82 -8.05 17.47
CA ARG A 35 13.59 -9.34 16.77
C ARG A 35 14.16 -9.35 15.33
N GLY A 36 15.35 -8.77 15.15
CA GLY A 36 16.07 -8.78 13.88
C GLY A 36 15.70 -7.67 12.89
N LYS A 37 14.75 -6.79 13.22
CA LYS A 37 14.38 -5.62 12.40
C LYS A 37 14.49 -4.34 13.20
N THR A 38 14.87 -3.26 12.55
CA THR A 38 14.81 -1.93 13.15
C THR A 38 13.37 -1.55 13.50
N PRO A 39 13.17 -0.70 14.51
CA PRO A 39 11.87 -0.14 14.84
C PRO A 39 11.11 0.45 13.65
N ILE A 40 11.79 1.13 12.71
CA ILE A 40 11.11 1.72 11.56
C ILE A 40 10.68 0.65 10.55
N GLU A 41 11.46 -0.40 10.32
CA GLU A 41 11.04 -1.53 9.48
C GLU A 41 9.76 -2.18 10.00
N TRP A 42 9.63 -2.33 11.32
CA TRP A 42 8.37 -2.77 11.93
C TRP A 42 7.20 -1.84 11.59
N LEU A 43 7.37 -0.52 11.71
CA LEU A 43 6.34 0.46 11.37
C LEU A 43 5.90 0.34 9.90
N LEU A 44 6.84 0.16 8.96
CA LEU A 44 6.53 0.03 7.53
C LEU A 44 5.74 -1.26 7.23
N GLU A 45 6.06 -2.36 7.90
CA GLU A 45 5.48 -3.68 7.61
C GLU A 45 4.12 -3.94 8.28
N MET A 46 3.73 -3.15 9.29
CA MET A 46 2.48 -3.37 10.02
C MET A 46 1.24 -3.32 9.14
N TYR A 47 0.17 -3.99 9.58
CA TYR A 47 -1.12 -4.03 8.87
C TYR A 47 -1.78 -2.64 8.75
N THR A 48 -1.69 -1.82 9.80
CA THR A 48 -2.40 -0.53 9.85
C THR A 48 -1.89 0.43 8.76
N ARG A 49 -2.82 1.02 8.01
CA ARG A 49 -2.59 2.10 7.04
C ARG A 49 -3.54 3.26 7.36
N SER A 50 -3.03 4.47 7.51
CA SER A 50 -3.86 5.64 7.81
C SER A 50 -3.18 6.94 7.42
N ASP A 51 -3.92 8.04 7.35
CA ASP A 51 -3.40 9.38 7.05
C ASP A 51 -2.42 9.91 8.12
N ARG A 52 -2.39 9.30 9.30
CA ARG A 52 -1.41 9.59 10.37
C ARG A 52 -0.06 8.91 10.18
N PHE A 53 0.07 7.99 9.23
CA PHE A 53 1.31 7.23 9.00
C PHE A 53 2.52 8.13 8.70
N PRO A 54 2.42 9.17 7.83
CA PRO A 54 3.55 10.08 7.59
C PRO A 54 4.07 10.76 8.86
N ALA A 55 3.19 11.10 9.80
CA ALA A 55 3.58 11.70 11.07
C ALA A 55 4.36 10.71 11.96
N CYS A 56 4.04 9.41 11.87
CA CYS A 56 4.76 8.35 12.57
C CYS A 56 6.16 8.16 11.99
N VAL A 57 6.27 8.10 10.65
CA VAL A 57 7.57 8.03 9.97
C VAL A 57 8.43 9.25 10.33
N ARG A 58 7.85 10.46 10.27
CA ARG A 58 8.53 11.69 10.66
C ARG A 58 9.04 11.65 12.11
N ALA A 59 8.21 11.20 13.05
CA ALA A 59 8.60 11.08 14.45
C ALA A 59 9.79 10.15 14.67
N MET A 60 9.85 9.04 13.92
CA MET A 60 10.98 8.11 13.94
C MET A 60 12.26 8.76 13.36
N LEU A 61 12.15 9.40 12.19
CA LEU A 61 13.29 10.02 11.49
C LEU A 61 13.90 11.19 12.29
N GLU A 62 13.07 12.06 12.86
CA GLU A 62 13.49 13.18 13.71
C GLU A 62 14.33 12.74 14.92
N ARG A 63 14.17 11.49 15.35
CA ARG A 63 14.89 10.89 16.48
C ARG A 63 16.04 9.98 16.06
N GLY A 64 16.37 9.99 14.77
CA GLY A 64 17.51 9.26 14.24
C GLY A 64 17.21 7.84 13.78
N ALA A 65 15.95 7.49 13.52
CA ALA A 65 15.71 6.30 12.69
C ALA A 65 16.27 6.52 11.28
N SER A 66 16.59 5.42 10.59
CA SER A 66 17.04 5.44 9.19
C SER A 66 16.20 4.46 8.39
N LEU A 67 15.66 4.91 7.25
CA LEU A 67 14.94 4.03 6.34
C LEU A 67 15.89 3.04 5.68
N PRO A 68 15.40 1.83 5.31
CA PRO A 68 16.21 0.84 4.59
C PRO A 68 16.66 1.36 3.21
N ASP A 69 15.81 2.13 2.51
CA ASP A 69 16.18 2.89 1.32
C ASP A 69 15.76 4.36 1.52
N PRO A 70 16.72 5.31 1.59
CA PRO A 70 16.43 6.75 1.74
C PRO A 70 15.58 7.34 0.61
N THR A 71 15.54 6.72 -0.56
CA THR A 71 14.70 7.19 -1.69
C THR A 71 13.21 7.05 -1.43
N LEU A 72 12.82 6.24 -0.44
CA LEU A 72 11.43 6.08 -0.01
C LEU A 72 10.93 7.27 0.82
N GLU A 73 11.82 8.05 1.42
CA GLU A 73 11.46 9.08 2.42
C GLU A 73 10.39 10.07 1.92
N PRO A 74 10.52 10.71 0.74
CA PRO A 74 9.52 11.68 0.30
C PRO A 74 8.14 11.05 0.07
N VAL A 75 8.12 9.79 -0.37
CA VAL A 75 6.88 9.07 -0.63
C VAL A 75 6.20 8.63 0.66
N LEU A 76 6.95 8.07 1.61
CA LEU A 76 6.42 7.62 2.91
C LEU A 76 6.01 8.79 3.82
N LEU A 77 6.57 9.98 3.60
CA LEU A 77 6.16 11.22 4.26
C LEU A 77 5.00 11.94 3.55
N ASP A 78 4.52 11.41 2.42
CA ASP A 78 3.55 12.05 1.53
C ASP A 78 3.92 13.52 1.21
N ASP A 79 5.22 13.76 0.96
CA ASP A 79 5.81 15.08 0.74
C ASP A 79 6.08 15.30 -0.77
N PRO A 80 5.16 15.95 -1.50
CA PRO A 80 5.29 16.16 -2.93
C PRO A 80 6.44 17.12 -3.28
N ASP A 81 6.79 18.05 -2.39
CA ASP A 81 7.82 19.05 -2.67
C ASP A 81 9.22 18.44 -2.53
N ALA A 82 9.45 17.63 -1.49
CA ALA A 82 10.66 16.83 -1.36
C ALA A 82 10.81 15.85 -2.52
N LEU A 83 9.71 15.26 -2.98
CA LEU A 83 9.72 14.36 -4.12
C LEU A 83 10.08 15.07 -5.43
N ARG A 84 9.46 16.24 -5.71
CA ARG A 84 9.80 17.06 -6.88
C ARG A 84 11.27 17.47 -6.87
N ARG A 85 11.78 17.99 -5.75
CA ARG A 85 13.21 18.32 -5.60
C ARG A 85 14.11 17.10 -5.85
N ALA A 86 13.73 15.93 -5.36
CA ALA A 86 14.51 14.71 -5.55
C ALA A 86 14.55 14.29 -7.02
N VAL A 87 13.41 14.36 -7.73
CA VAL A 87 13.30 14.03 -9.16
C VAL A 87 13.98 15.07 -10.05
N ASP A 88 13.92 16.35 -9.71
CA ASP A 88 14.63 17.42 -10.42
C ASP A 88 16.15 17.20 -10.40
N VAL A 89 16.67 16.69 -9.28
CA VAL A 89 18.09 16.33 -9.14
C VAL A 89 18.41 15.03 -9.88
N ASP A 90 17.52 14.04 -9.82
CA ASP A 90 17.72 12.73 -10.44
C ASP A 90 16.40 12.20 -11.02
N PRO A 91 16.14 12.43 -12.33
CA PRO A 91 14.93 11.95 -12.99
C PRO A 91 14.79 10.42 -13.01
N SER A 92 15.89 9.68 -12.85
CA SER A 92 15.85 8.21 -12.84
C SER A 92 15.03 7.66 -11.67
N ARG A 93 14.81 8.47 -10.62
CA ARG A 93 13.96 8.14 -9.47
C ARG A 93 12.55 7.74 -9.83
N LEU A 94 11.98 8.27 -10.93
CA LEU A 94 10.65 7.89 -11.41
C LEU A 94 10.57 6.41 -11.82
N THR A 95 11.69 5.87 -12.30
CA THR A 95 11.82 4.48 -12.77
C THR A 95 12.61 3.58 -11.82
N ARG A 96 13.15 4.15 -10.74
CA ARG A 96 13.98 3.43 -9.77
C ARG A 96 13.18 2.30 -9.15
N ARG A 97 13.84 1.15 -9.04
CA ARG A 97 13.29 -0.07 -8.44
C ARG A 97 13.64 -0.10 -6.96
N VAL A 98 12.62 -0.27 -6.13
CA VAL A 98 12.73 -0.42 -4.69
C VAL A 98 12.08 -1.74 -4.29
N SER A 99 12.54 -2.31 -3.18
CA SER A 99 11.87 -3.43 -2.53
C SER A 99 11.58 -3.05 -1.09
N LEU A 100 10.34 -3.27 -0.67
CA LEU A 100 9.88 -3.04 0.69
C LEU A 100 9.06 -4.25 1.13
N ALA A 101 9.30 -4.74 2.34
CA ALA A 101 8.46 -5.76 2.91
C ALA A 101 7.04 -5.21 3.09
N ALA A 102 6.06 -5.94 2.57
CA ALA A 102 4.65 -5.57 2.62
C ALA A 102 3.83 -6.78 3.07
N ALA A 103 2.90 -6.57 3.99
CA ALA A 103 2.00 -7.63 4.45
C ALA A 103 0.93 -7.99 3.41
N PHE A 104 0.85 -7.31 2.26
CA PHE A 104 -0.26 -7.47 1.32
C PHE A 104 0.23 -7.76 -0.10
N THR A 105 -0.11 -6.88 -1.05
CA THR A 105 0.40 -6.90 -2.41
C THR A 105 1.92 -6.65 -2.35
N PRO A 106 2.74 -7.50 -2.98
CA PRO A 106 4.19 -7.41 -2.86
C PRO A 106 4.72 -6.08 -3.42
N LEU A 107 5.80 -5.55 -2.83
CA LEU A 107 6.50 -4.35 -3.31
C LEU A 107 7.90 -4.68 -3.85
N ASP A 108 8.12 -5.92 -4.31
CA ASP A 108 9.41 -6.35 -4.88
C ASP A 108 9.64 -5.74 -6.27
N GLY A 109 10.77 -5.05 -6.46
CA GLY A 109 11.08 -4.39 -7.74
C GLY A 109 10.05 -3.32 -8.14
N ALA A 110 9.38 -2.73 -7.15
CA ALA A 110 8.34 -1.74 -7.33
C ALA A 110 8.93 -0.36 -7.68
N THR A 111 8.11 0.54 -8.24
CA THR A 111 8.45 1.96 -8.39
C THR A 111 7.92 2.77 -7.21
N LEU A 112 8.36 4.03 -7.08
CA LEU A 112 7.81 4.96 -6.08
C LEU A 112 6.28 5.12 -6.19
N LEU A 113 5.69 4.97 -7.38
CA LEU A 113 4.25 5.07 -7.58
C LEU A 113 3.50 3.87 -6.98
N HIS A 114 4.10 2.68 -6.98
CA HIS A 114 3.53 1.52 -6.28
C HIS A 114 3.52 1.75 -4.77
N VAL A 115 4.60 2.31 -4.22
CA VAL A 115 4.68 2.63 -2.79
C VAL A 115 3.62 3.68 -2.43
N ALA A 116 3.50 4.76 -3.21
CA ALA A 116 2.47 5.77 -2.98
C ALA A 116 1.04 5.16 -3.03
N ALA A 117 0.80 4.22 -3.95
CA ALA A 117 -0.45 3.49 -4.09
C ALA A 117 -0.76 2.58 -2.88
N GLU A 118 0.20 1.75 -2.48
CA GLU A 118 0.09 0.84 -1.32
C GLU A 118 -0.25 1.60 -0.03
N TYR A 119 0.42 2.73 0.19
CA TYR A 119 0.21 3.55 1.39
C TYR A 119 -0.89 4.60 1.22
N GLY A 120 -1.59 4.64 0.09
CA GLY A 120 -2.67 5.62 -0.17
C GLY A 120 -2.21 7.07 0.00
N HIS A 121 -0.97 7.38 -0.40
CA HIS A 121 -0.35 8.70 -0.31
C HIS A 121 -0.70 9.52 -1.55
N VAL A 122 -1.79 10.28 -1.43
CA VAL A 122 -2.43 10.97 -2.55
C VAL A 122 -1.55 12.10 -3.10
N ALA A 123 -0.86 12.84 -2.23
CA ALA A 123 -0.03 13.96 -2.66
C ALA A 123 1.22 13.46 -3.39
N ALA A 124 1.88 12.43 -2.86
CA ALA A 124 3.00 11.76 -3.51
C ALA A 124 2.59 11.11 -4.83
N ALA A 125 1.47 10.37 -4.87
CA ALA A 125 0.99 9.73 -6.10
C ALA A 125 0.71 10.76 -7.20
N ARG A 126 0.01 11.86 -6.87
CA ARG A 126 -0.22 12.96 -7.81
C ARG A 126 1.08 13.57 -8.31
N ALA A 127 2.01 13.88 -7.42
CA ALA A 127 3.29 14.47 -7.81
C ALA A 127 4.10 13.54 -8.73
N LEU A 128 4.15 12.24 -8.45
CA LEU A 128 4.80 11.26 -9.32
C LEU A 128 4.18 11.23 -10.72
N LEU A 129 2.85 11.20 -10.81
CA LEU A 129 2.13 11.20 -12.08
C LEU A 129 2.36 12.51 -12.85
N ASP A 130 2.30 13.66 -12.18
CA ASP A 130 2.59 14.98 -12.78
C ASP A 130 4.04 15.07 -13.32
N LEU A 131 4.97 14.36 -12.68
CA LEU A 131 6.38 14.28 -13.09
C LEU A 131 6.62 13.24 -14.21
N GLY A 132 5.58 12.52 -14.65
CA GLY A 132 5.67 11.55 -15.74
C GLY A 132 6.03 10.13 -15.31
N ALA A 133 5.78 9.75 -14.05
CA ALA A 133 5.83 8.35 -13.66
C ALA A 133 4.81 7.53 -14.48
N ASP A 134 5.24 6.40 -15.02
CA ASP A 134 4.38 5.49 -15.79
C ASP A 134 3.33 4.84 -14.86
N PRO A 135 2.03 5.10 -15.07
CA PRO A 135 0.96 4.51 -14.26
C PRO A 135 0.79 3.00 -14.46
N ASP A 136 1.38 2.45 -15.52
CA ASP A 136 1.37 1.03 -15.88
C ASP A 136 2.74 0.36 -15.64
N ALA A 137 3.67 1.02 -14.94
CA ALA A 137 4.96 0.44 -14.61
C ALA A 137 4.75 -0.91 -13.90
N ARG A 138 5.39 -1.98 -14.39
CA ARG A 138 5.30 -3.30 -13.75
C ARG A 138 6.33 -3.43 -12.64
N ALA A 139 5.93 -3.98 -11.49
CA ALA A 139 6.84 -4.41 -10.42
C ALA A 139 7.72 -5.59 -10.86
N GLY A 140 8.56 -6.09 -9.96
CA GLY A 140 9.40 -7.27 -10.16
C GLY A 140 8.62 -8.58 -10.15
N PHE A 141 9.34 -9.66 -10.43
CA PHE A 141 8.85 -11.04 -10.40
C PHE A 141 9.62 -11.84 -9.35
N ASP A 142 8.96 -12.77 -8.70
CA ASP A 142 9.59 -13.77 -7.83
C ASP A 142 10.18 -14.94 -8.62
N ALA A 143 10.72 -15.92 -7.89
CA ALA A 143 11.39 -17.09 -8.49
C ALA A 143 10.45 -17.99 -9.31
N ASP A 144 9.14 -17.94 -9.05
CA ASP A 144 8.12 -18.71 -9.77
C ASP A 144 7.52 -17.91 -10.93
N GLY A 145 8.04 -16.70 -11.21
CA GLY A 145 7.54 -15.81 -12.25
C GLY A 145 6.25 -15.08 -11.87
N LEU A 146 5.87 -15.07 -10.58
CA LEU A 146 4.70 -14.33 -10.09
C LEU A 146 5.10 -12.90 -9.72
N GLY A 147 4.20 -11.94 -9.94
CA GLY A 147 4.43 -10.51 -9.75
C GLY A 147 4.09 -9.70 -10.99
N GLY A 148 4.87 -8.64 -11.25
CA GLY A 148 4.65 -7.75 -12.39
C GLY A 148 3.35 -6.94 -12.31
N GLN A 149 2.74 -6.86 -11.13
CA GLN A 149 1.59 -6.00 -10.84
C GLN A 149 1.94 -4.53 -11.09
N THR A 150 0.95 -3.75 -11.51
CA THR A 150 1.06 -2.29 -11.69
C THR A 150 0.52 -1.57 -10.45
N PRO A 151 0.75 -0.24 -10.31
CA PRO A 151 0.27 0.52 -9.14
C PRO A 151 -1.22 0.37 -8.84
N ILE A 152 -2.07 0.13 -9.85
CA ILE A 152 -3.51 -0.06 -9.64
C ILE A 152 -3.83 -1.30 -8.78
N PHE A 153 -2.98 -2.34 -8.80
CA PHE A 153 -3.20 -3.54 -7.97
C PHE A 153 -3.14 -3.21 -6.47
N HIS A 154 -2.34 -2.22 -6.07
CA HIS A 154 -2.18 -1.83 -4.67
C HIS A 154 -3.36 -1.04 -4.09
N VAL A 155 -4.26 -0.53 -4.93
CA VAL A 155 -5.37 0.33 -4.49
C VAL A 155 -6.74 -0.34 -4.54
N VAL A 156 -6.90 -1.35 -5.41
CA VAL A 156 -8.20 -2.01 -5.66
C VAL A 156 -8.66 -2.92 -4.51
N ASN A 157 -7.75 -3.25 -3.58
CA ASN A 157 -8.03 -4.00 -2.36
C ASN A 157 -7.54 -3.26 -1.11
N SER A 158 -7.64 -1.93 -1.09
CA SER A 158 -7.29 -1.16 0.11
C SER A 158 -8.33 -1.33 1.22
N HIS A 159 -7.90 -1.37 2.48
CA HIS A 159 -8.81 -1.45 3.62
C HIS A 159 -9.67 -0.17 3.71
N ALA A 160 -10.98 -0.33 3.91
CA ALA A 160 -11.97 0.75 3.97
C ALA A 160 -11.92 1.71 2.74
N ASN A 161 -11.52 1.19 1.56
CA ASN A 161 -11.34 1.97 0.34
C ASN A 161 -10.46 3.21 0.50
N ARG A 162 -9.53 3.21 1.46
CA ARG A 162 -8.69 4.37 1.76
C ARG A 162 -7.89 4.85 0.55
N SER A 163 -7.45 3.94 -0.32
CA SER A 163 -6.67 4.29 -1.51
C SER A 163 -7.54 4.61 -2.73
N LEU A 164 -8.87 4.73 -2.60
CA LEU A 164 -9.78 5.11 -3.69
C LEU A 164 -9.40 6.44 -4.36
N PRO A 165 -8.94 7.50 -3.65
CA PRO A 165 -8.44 8.70 -4.31
C PRO A 165 -7.22 8.44 -5.19
N VAL A 166 -6.32 7.54 -4.79
CA VAL A 166 -5.17 7.13 -5.62
C VAL A 166 -5.62 6.28 -6.81
N LEU A 167 -6.61 5.40 -6.64
CA LEU A 167 -7.22 4.67 -7.76
C LEU A 167 -7.75 5.63 -8.83
N ARG A 168 -8.48 6.68 -8.42
CA ARG A 168 -8.98 7.70 -9.36
C ARG A 168 -7.83 8.43 -10.05
N LEU A 169 -6.79 8.83 -9.31
CA LEU A 169 -5.60 9.46 -9.88
C LEU A 169 -4.93 8.58 -10.96
N LEU A 170 -4.75 7.30 -10.67
CA LEU A 170 -4.14 6.36 -11.62
C LEU A 170 -5.00 6.25 -12.89
N LEU A 171 -6.32 6.08 -12.74
CA LEU A 171 -7.25 6.00 -13.87
C LEU A 171 -7.28 7.30 -14.69
N ASP A 172 -7.30 8.45 -14.04
CA ASP A 172 -7.25 9.77 -14.69
C ASP A 172 -5.92 9.97 -15.45
N ALA A 173 -4.83 9.39 -14.96
CA ALA A 173 -3.53 9.37 -15.62
C ALA A 173 -3.40 8.30 -16.72
N GLY A 174 -4.46 7.54 -16.99
CA GLY A 174 -4.50 6.53 -18.07
C GLY A 174 -4.01 5.14 -17.67
N ALA A 175 -3.94 4.82 -16.37
CA ALA A 175 -3.68 3.46 -15.90
C ALA A 175 -4.68 2.47 -16.51
N ARG A 176 -4.17 1.34 -17.00
CA ARG A 176 -5.00 0.29 -17.60
C ARG A 176 -5.60 -0.62 -16.54
N ALA A 177 -6.94 -0.67 -16.53
CA ALA A 177 -7.72 -1.51 -15.62
C ALA A 177 -7.90 -2.97 -16.10
N ASP A 178 -7.33 -3.33 -17.25
CA ASP A 178 -7.45 -4.63 -17.91
C ASP A 178 -6.11 -5.40 -18.00
N LEU A 179 -5.03 -4.84 -17.45
CA LEU A 179 -3.71 -5.47 -17.48
C LEU A 179 -3.68 -6.77 -16.68
N ARG A 180 -3.35 -7.86 -17.37
CA ARG A 180 -3.20 -9.18 -16.77
C ARG A 180 -1.79 -9.40 -16.21
N ILE A 181 -1.73 -10.08 -15.07
CA ILE A 181 -0.54 -10.75 -14.51
C ILE A 181 -0.85 -12.23 -14.30
N ASP A 182 0.17 -13.07 -14.35
CA ASP A 182 0.00 -14.52 -14.17
C ASP A 182 -0.39 -14.89 -12.74
N GLY A 183 0.07 -14.09 -11.77
CA GLY A 183 -0.36 -14.16 -10.39
C GLY A 183 0.50 -13.32 -9.47
N LEU A 184 0.14 -13.29 -8.19
CA LEU A 184 0.97 -12.76 -7.11
C LEU A 184 0.71 -13.53 -5.81
N VAL A 185 1.65 -13.42 -4.88
CA VAL A 185 1.52 -13.98 -3.53
C VAL A 185 1.11 -12.86 -2.58
N TRP A 186 -0.09 -12.98 -2.00
CA TRP A 186 -0.60 -12.02 -1.03
C TRP A 186 -0.12 -12.37 0.38
N GLY A 187 0.56 -11.39 0.99
CA GLY A 187 1.33 -11.45 2.23
C GLY A 187 2.19 -12.68 2.38
N ARG A 188 3.17 -12.68 1.49
CA ARG A 188 4.31 -13.58 1.47
C ARG A 188 4.95 -13.73 2.86
N GLY A 189 5.23 -14.96 3.24
CA GLY A 189 5.90 -15.30 4.50
C GLY A 189 5.02 -15.25 5.75
N CYS A 190 3.72 -15.03 5.60
CA CYS A 190 2.75 -15.11 6.70
C CYS A 190 2.01 -16.45 6.68
N ASP A 191 1.49 -16.91 7.83
CA ASP A 191 0.74 -18.18 7.93
C ASP A 191 -0.54 -18.23 7.08
N TRP A 192 -1.03 -17.07 6.65
CA TRP A 192 -2.21 -16.88 5.82
C TRP A 192 -1.86 -16.54 4.35
N GLU A 193 -0.59 -16.69 3.96
CA GLU A 193 -0.10 -16.48 2.58
C GLU A 193 -1.06 -17.09 1.55
N THR A 194 -1.39 -16.32 0.51
CA THR A 194 -2.32 -16.77 -0.54
C THR A 194 -1.78 -16.46 -1.92
N THR A 195 -1.51 -17.49 -2.71
CA THR A 195 -1.20 -17.33 -4.13
C THR A 195 -2.48 -17.17 -4.95
N LEU A 196 -2.52 -16.12 -5.76
CA LEU A 196 -3.64 -15.76 -6.60
C LEU A 196 -3.17 -15.75 -8.05
N PHE A 197 -3.93 -16.38 -8.93
CA PHE A 197 -3.57 -16.58 -10.33
C PHE A 197 -4.51 -15.83 -11.26
N ASP A 198 -4.04 -15.54 -12.48
CA ASP A 198 -4.81 -14.94 -13.57
C ASP A 198 -5.50 -13.63 -13.16
N LEU A 199 -4.67 -12.68 -12.70
CA LEU A 199 -5.17 -11.46 -12.09
C LEU A 199 -5.17 -10.30 -13.08
N THR A 200 -6.30 -9.63 -13.17
CA THR A 200 -6.46 -8.26 -13.64
C THR A 200 -6.79 -7.39 -12.43
N PRO A 201 -6.73 -6.05 -12.51
CA PRO A 201 -7.20 -5.19 -11.44
C PRO A 201 -8.64 -5.52 -11.00
N LEU A 202 -9.49 -5.91 -11.95
CA LEU A 202 -10.88 -6.30 -11.69
C LEU A 202 -11.01 -7.65 -10.97
N SER A 203 -10.30 -8.70 -11.41
CA SER A 203 -10.35 -9.99 -10.70
C SER A 203 -9.65 -9.92 -9.36
N TYR A 204 -8.59 -9.11 -9.24
CA TYR A 204 -7.96 -8.85 -7.96
C TYR A 204 -8.90 -8.09 -7.02
N ALA A 205 -9.59 -7.03 -7.44
CA ALA A 205 -10.60 -6.37 -6.60
C ALA A 205 -11.63 -7.36 -6.02
N GLN A 206 -12.11 -8.30 -6.83
CA GLN A 206 -13.03 -9.35 -6.38
C GLN A 206 -12.42 -10.29 -5.33
N CYS A 207 -11.10 -10.49 -5.33
CA CYS A 207 -10.41 -11.24 -4.27
C CYS A 207 -10.65 -10.65 -2.88
N GLY A 208 -10.97 -9.36 -2.75
CA GLY A 208 -11.36 -8.73 -1.49
C GLY A 208 -12.56 -9.42 -0.79
N LEU A 209 -13.40 -10.16 -1.54
CA LEU A 209 -14.51 -10.94 -0.98
C LEU A 209 -14.07 -12.25 -0.30
N MET A 210 -12.81 -12.66 -0.44
CA MET A 210 -12.26 -13.77 0.34
C MET A 210 -12.16 -13.37 1.80
N ARG A 211 -12.61 -14.24 2.70
CA ARG A 211 -12.65 -13.98 4.15
C ARG A 211 -11.32 -13.48 4.70
N GLN A 212 -10.19 -14.05 4.28
CA GLN A 212 -8.86 -13.68 4.77
C GLN A 212 -8.41 -12.26 4.39
N MET A 213 -9.01 -11.63 3.36
CA MET A 213 -8.63 -10.27 2.94
C MET A 213 -9.30 -9.17 3.77
N HIS A 214 -10.30 -9.49 4.60
CA HIS A 214 -10.96 -8.54 5.50
C HIS A 214 -11.37 -7.22 4.82
N ARG A 215 -12.11 -7.29 3.70
CA ARG A 215 -12.70 -6.12 3.02
C ARG A 215 -14.21 -6.11 3.18
N ASP A 216 -14.80 -4.92 3.23
CA ASP A 216 -16.25 -4.74 3.22
C ASP A 216 -16.79 -4.99 1.80
N GLU A 217 -17.89 -5.74 1.67
CA GLU A 217 -18.39 -6.11 0.35
C GLU A 217 -18.91 -4.92 -0.45
N ARG A 218 -19.38 -3.85 0.21
CA ARG A 218 -19.80 -2.62 -0.48
C ARG A 218 -18.61 -1.88 -1.04
N ASP A 219 -17.50 -1.89 -0.30
CA ASP A 219 -16.26 -1.28 -0.75
C ASP A 219 -15.69 -1.99 -1.98
N VAL A 220 -15.65 -3.33 -1.94
CA VAL A 220 -15.23 -4.15 -3.08
C VAL A 220 -16.13 -3.91 -4.28
N ASP A 221 -17.46 -3.86 -4.09
CA ASP A 221 -18.40 -3.56 -5.17
C ASP A 221 -18.16 -2.19 -5.79
N ALA A 222 -17.95 -1.15 -4.98
CA ALA A 222 -17.70 0.19 -5.48
C ALA A 222 -16.47 0.24 -6.39
N VAL A 223 -15.40 -0.48 -6.03
CA VAL A 223 -14.19 -0.61 -6.86
C VAL A 223 -14.48 -1.42 -8.13
N VAL A 224 -15.16 -2.56 -8.03
CA VAL A 224 -15.54 -3.39 -9.18
C VAL A 224 -16.37 -2.60 -10.20
N ARG A 225 -17.36 -1.83 -9.74
CA ARG A 225 -18.18 -0.96 -10.60
C ARG A 225 -17.31 0.06 -11.31
N LEU A 226 -16.47 0.79 -10.57
CA LEU A 226 -15.56 1.78 -11.14
C LEU A 226 -14.68 1.17 -12.23
N LEU A 227 -14.09 0.00 -11.98
CA LEU A 227 -13.22 -0.69 -12.95
C LEU A 227 -13.99 -1.18 -14.20
N LEU A 228 -15.25 -1.60 -14.06
CA LEU A 228 -16.10 -1.96 -15.19
C LEU A 228 -16.49 -0.72 -16.01
N GLU A 229 -16.83 0.38 -15.35
CA GLU A 229 -17.24 1.64 -15.99
C GLU A 229 -16.11 2.24 -16.82
N VAL A 230 -14.89 2.32 -16.28
CA VAL A 230 -13.73 2.84 -17.04
C VAL A 230 -13.37 1.96 -18.23
N GLN A 231 -13.65 0.65 -18.15
CA GLN A 231 -13.51 -0.29 -19.26
C GLN A 231 -14.71 -0.28 -20.22
N ARG A 232 -15.71 0.58 -20.00
CA ARG A 232 -16.97 0.64 -20.77
C ARG A 232 -17.72 -0.69 -20.82
N ARG A 233 -17.61 -1.49 -19.76
CA ARG A 233 -18.31 -2.75 -19.60
C ARG A 233 -19.66 -2.51 -18.93
N SER A 234 -20.63 -3.38 -19.20
CA SER A 234 -21.92 -3.34 -18.53
C SER A 234 -21.76 -3.61 -17.03
N VAL A 235 -22.37 -2.77 -16.19
CA VAL A 235 -22.40 -2.96 -14.74
C VAL A 235 -23.74 -3.59 -14.34
N PRO A 236 -23.78 -4.88 -13.95
CA PRO A 236 -25.03 -5.52 -13.54
C PRO A 236 -25.55 -4.96 -12.20
N PRO A 237 -26.86 -5.08 -11.94
CA PRO A 237 -27.42 -4.79 -10.62
C PRO A 237 -26.90 -5.82 -9.60
N MET A 238 -26.35 -5.34 -8.48
CA MET A 238 -25.80 -6.22 -7.43
C MET A 238 -26.81 -6.37 -6.30
N ALA A 239 -27.91 -7.06 -6.62
CA ALA A 239 -29.09 -7.17 -5.75
C ALA A 239 -28.86 -7.91 -4.42
N ASN A 240 -27.67 -8.47 -4.22
CA ASN A 240 -27.32 -9.28 -3.06
C ASN A 240 -26.40 -8.55 -2.07
N LEU A 241 -26.12 -7.25 -2.18
CA LEU A 241 -25.17 -6.53 -1.31
C LEU A 241 -25.81 -5.81 -0.11
N PRO A 242 -25.18 -5.83 1.08
CA PRO A 242 -24.24 -6.86 1.52
C PRO A 242 -25.02 -8.11 1.93
N ASN A 243 -24.75 -9.21 1.24
CA ASN A 243 -25.29 -10.55 1.50
C ASN A 243 -26.76 -10.58 1.94
N ARG A 244 -27.70 -10.05 1.15
CA ARG A 244 -29.14 -9.98 1.49
C ARG A 244 -29.73 -11.32 1.95
N TYR A 245 -29.17 -12.43 1.48
CA TYR A 245 -29.56 -13.78 1.90
C TYR A 245 -29.27 -14.11 3.37
N LEU A 246 -28.43 -13.33 4.06
CA LEU A 246 -28.15 -13.45 5.50
C LEU A 246 -29.16 -12.68 6.36
N GLU A 247 -29.94 -11.77 5.77
CA GLU A 247 -31.02 -11.10 6.47
C GLU A 247 -32.19 -12.08 6.67
N PRO A 248 -32.77 -12.17 7.89
CA PRO A 248 -33.93 -13.02 8.13
C PRO A 248 -35.05 -12.65 7.16
N ARG A 249 -35.53 -13.63 6.37
CA ARG A 249 -36.78 -13.45 5.63
C ARG A 249 -37.91 -13.51 6.66
N GLY A 250 -38.65 -12.42 6.78
CA GLY A 250 -39.80 -12.31 7.69
C GLY A 250 -40.90 -13.32 7.41
#